data_AF-A0AA39K542-F1
#
_entry.id   AF-A0AA39K542-F1
#
_cell.length_a   1.000
_cell.length_b   1.000
_cell.length_c   1.000
_cell.angle_alpha   90.00
_cell.angle_beta   90.00
_cell.angle_gamma   90.00
#
_symmetry.space_group_name_H-M   'P 1'
#
loop_
_entity.id
_entity.type
_entity.pdbx_description
1 polymer ?
#
loop_
_entity_poly.entity_id
_entity_poly.type
_entity_poly.pdbx_seq_one_letter_code
_entity_poly.pdbx_strand_id
1 'polypeptide(L)'
;MPPARATRSTRRTSPLPKSGGRSEVTLVSDDDPDPSPSVKRRKNGKPAAPVDVIEISSDDDEEPPPPPVKKPTKTSELEALVKKLRKETEKARQAQAEAEKRAACFEEALKISQMKAATPSRSRPTIDPSKLEDDINCEICTLKMWSPYLLPECGHTFCQSCLRDWFNTTLEQHRRQHPHYHPNQPIMLPDFLREMMFYPQIAPQQLSALVKQITAASGGPVFSCPTCREPVKNRPVEIFAIKSLVRTVAAAQGESSPRKEPPEGRSRNKNKAPARQEGPWDRFFPPT
;
A
#
# COMPACT_ATOMS: atom_id res chain seq x y z
N MET A 1 -11.68 -7.78 64.40
CA MET A 1 -10.66 -8.85 64.57
C MET A 1 -10.92 -9.97 63.56
N PRO A 2 -9.92 -10.81 63.22
CA PRO A 2 -9.85 -11.51 61.94
C PRO A 2 -10.13 -13.04 62.08
N PRO A 3 -9.89 -13.90 61.04
CA PRO A 3 -8.54 -14.22 60.59
C PRO A 3 -8.32 -14.06 59.07
N ALA A 4 -7.05 -13.89 58.69
CA ALA A 4 -6.58 -13.85 57.31
C ALA A 4 -6.00 -15.21 56.88
N ARG A 5 -5.96 -15.51 55.57
CA ARG A 5 -4.86 -16.29 55.00
C ARG A 5 -4.56 -15.91 53.55
N ALA A 6 -3.29 -16.10 53.18
CA ALA A 6 -2.65 -15.45 52.05
C ALA A 6 -2.46 -16.36 50.81
N THR A 7 -2.32 -15.69 49.67
CA THR A 7 -1.47 -16.04 48.51
C THR A 7 -1.51 -17.45 47.90
N ARG A 8 -1.73 -17.50 46.58
CA ARG A 8 -0.77 -18.21 45.72
C ARG A 8 -0.56 -17.50 44.38
N SER A 9 0.67 -17.02 44.16
CA SER A 9 1.14 -16.52 42.88
C SER A 9 1.50 -17.69 41.96
N THR A 10 1.14 -17.60 40.68
CA THR A 10 1.71 -18.44 39.63
C THR A 10 2.29 -17.55 38.54
N ARG A 11 3.60 -17.30 38.62
CA ARG A 11 4.40 -16.80 37.50
C ARG A 11 4.25 -17.76 36.31
N ARG A 12 4.07 -17.23 35.10
CA ARG A 12 4.46 -17.93 33.88
C ARG A 12 5.59 -17.17 33.21
N THR A 13 6.62 -17.93 32.84
CA THR A 13 7.92 -17.47 32.39
C THR A 13 7.94 -17.23 30.88
N SER A 14 8.46 -16.08 30.46
CA SER A 14 8.89 -15.82 29.08
C SER A 14 10.15 -16.62 28.75
N PRO A 15 10.36 -16.94 27.46
CA PRO A 15 11.71 -17.12 26.91
C PRO A 15 11.98 -16.11 25.78
N LEU A 16 12.97 -15.22 26.00
CA LEU A 16 13.84 -14.67 24.94
C LEU A 16 15.00 -15.67 24.74
N PRO A 17 15.62 -15.78 23.54
CA PRO A 17 16.75 -14.88 23.20
C PRO A 17 16.90 -14.65 21.66
N LYS A 18 17.92 -14.00 21.06
CA LYS A 18 19.14 -13.30 21.50
C LYS A 18 19.19 -11.89 20.86
N SER A 19 20.12 -11.04 21.32
CA SER A 19 20.52 -9.76 20.69
C SER A 19 21.94 -9.82 20.10
N GLY A 20 22.27 -8.94 19.15
CA GLY A 20 23.63 -8.68 18.65
C GLY A 20 23.68 -8.45 17.12
N GLY A 21 24.15 -7.32 16.59
CA GLY A 21 24.66 -6.12 17.27
C GLY A 21 24.78 -4.88 16.35
N ARG A 22 25.09 -3.75 16.99
CA ARG A 22 25.68 -2.50 16.43
C ARG A 22 27.12 -2.77 15.95
N SER A 23 27.80 -2.01 15.10
CA SER A 23 27.55 -0.79 14.28
C SER A 23 28.58 -0.84 13.12
N GLU A 24 28.51 0.07 12.14
CA GLU A 24 29.59 1.04 11.78
C GLU A 24 29.31 1.69 10.41
N VAL A 25 29.72 2.96 10.26
CA VAL A 25 29.60 3.75 9.02
C VAL A 25 31.00 4.00 8.48
N THR A 26 31.24 3.64 7.21
CA THR A 26 32.42 4.08 6.47
C THR A 26 32.01 4.65 5.13
N LEU A 27 32.35 5.93 4.92
CA LEU A 27 32.25 6.65 3.65
C LEU A 27 33.57 6.49 2.88
N VAL A 28 33.53 6.00 1.64
CA VAL A 28 34.54 6.28 0.59
C VAL A 28 33.84 6.33 -0.77
N SER A 29 34.35 7.20 -1.66
CA SER A 29 33.80 7.58 -2.97
C SER A 29 33.96 6.56 -4.11
N ASP A 30 33.15 6.82 -5.15
CA ASP A 30 33.36 6.69 -6.61
C ASP A 30 34.55 5.88 -7.15
N ASP A 31 34.28 4.89 -8.02
CA ASP A 31 34.54 4.98 -9.48
C ASP A 31 33.71 3.89 -10.23
N ASP A 32 33.36 4.12 -11.50
CA ASP A 32 32.37 3.34 -12.29
C ASP A 32 33.06 2.32 -13.27
N PRO A 33 32.39 1.50 -14.11
CA PRO A 33 32.78 0.09 -14.25
C PRO A 33 33.19 -0.38 -15.66
N ASP A 34 33.90 -1.50 -15.75
CA ASP A 34 34.12 -2.26 -17.00
C ASP A 34 33.47 -3.66 -16.94
N PRO A 35 32.54 -4.02 -17.85
CA PRO A 35 31.84 -5.30 -17.84
C PRO A 35 32.55 -6.41 -18.63
N SER A 36 32.76 -7.57 -18.01
CA SER A 36 33.19 -8.78 -18.72
C SER A 36 32.03 -9.78 -18.93
N PRO A 37 31.76 -10.24 -20.17
CA PRO A 37 30.64 -11.14 -20.47
C PRO A 37 30.99 -12.61 -20.30
N SER A 38 29.97 -13.47 -20.13
CA SER A 38 30.14 -14.93 -20.15
C SER A 38 28.96 -15.65 -20.81
N VAL A 39 29.15 -16.06 -22.07
CA VAL A 39 28.25 -16.99 -22.78
C VAL A 39 29.05 -18.21 -23.24
N LYS A 40 28.55 -19.38 -22.86
CA LYS A 40 29.18 -20.69 -23.08
C LYS A 40 28.96 -21.17 -24.53
N ARG A 41 29.97 -21.75 -25.18
CA ARG A 41 29.82 -22.97 -26.01
C ARG A 41 31.16 -23.67 -26.31
N ARG A 42 31.07 -24.99 -26.47
CA ARG A 42 32.19 -25.96 -26.47
C ARG A 42 32.94 -26.00 -27.81
N LYS A 43 34.24 -26.32 -27.78
CA LYS A 43 35.01 -26.88 -28.91
C LYS A 43 35.82 -28.11 -28.46
N ASN A 44 35.92 -29.09 -29.35
CA ASN A 44 36.80 -30.26 -29.20
C ASN A 44 38.22 -29.93 -29.67
N GLY A 45 39.21 -30.73 -29.20
CA GLY A 45 40.53 -30.84 -29.83
C GLY A 45 41.67 -30.10 -29.11
N LYS A 46 42.63 -30.88 -28.61
CA LYS A 46 43.99 -30.50 -28.16
C LYS A 46 44.98 -31.52 -28.78
N PRO A 47 46.30 -31.31 -28.76
CA PRO A 47 47.08 -30.14 -28.32
C PRO A 47 48.03 -29.58 -29.41
N ALA A 48 48.70 -28.46 -29.11
CA ALA A 48 49.99 -28.09 -29.71
C ALA A 48 51.01 -27.88 -28.58
N ALA A 49 52.29 -28.13 -28.89
CA ALA A 49 53.39 -28.31 -27.94
C ALA A 49 54.05 -26.97 -27.50
N PRO A 50 55.10 -26.97 -26.65
CA PRO A 50 55.48 -25.82 -25.83
C PRO A 50 56.44 -24.81 -26.51
N VAL A 51 56.77 -23.78 -25.73
CA VAL A 51 57.73 -22.71 -25.99
C VAL A 51 59.16 -23.25 -26.04
N ASP A 52 59.94 -22.83 -27.04
CA ASP A 52 61.40 -23.01 -27.04
C ASP A 52 62.08 -21.97 -26.15
N VAL A 53 62.98 -22.45 -25.29
CA VAL A 53 64.00 -21.64 -24.61
C VAL A 53 65.29 -21.74 -25.41
N ILE A 54 65.95 -20.61 -25.61
CA ILE A 54 67.20 -20.51 -26.37
C ILE A 54 68.37 -20.94 -25.48
N GLU A 55 69.16 -21.92 -25.92
CA GLU A 55 70.55 -22.09 -25.47
C GLU A 55 71.49 -22.27 -26.68
N ILE A 56 72.74 -21.83 -26.52
CA ILE A 56 73.70 -21.58 -27.59
C ILE A 56 74.94 -22.47 -27.40
N SER A 57 75.30 -23.22 -28.45
CA SER A 57 76.66 -23.73 -28.73
C SER A 57 76.70 -23.95 -30.26
N SER A 58 77.54 -23.29 -31.06
CA SER A 58 79.01 -23.39 -31.11
C SER A 58 79.47 -24.82 -31.42
N ASP A 59 79.76 -25.10 -32.69
CA ASP A 59 81.04 -25.68 -33.14
C ASP A 59 81.26 -25.45 -34.66
N ASP A 60 82.49 -25.63 -35.12
CA ASP A 60 83.00 -25.38 -36.49
C ASP A 60 82.78 -26.57 -37.45
N ASP A 61 82.73 -26.34 -38.78
CA ASP A 61 83.53 -27.03 -39.83
C ASP A 61 82.98 -26.87 -41.28
N GLU A 62 83.93 -26.63 -42.19
CA GLU A 62 84.02 -26.85 -43.66
C GLU A 62 82.79 -26.69 -44.61
N GLU A 63 82.96 -25.84 -45.64
CA GLU A 63 82.03 -25.62 -46.77
C GLU A 63 82.19 -26.65 -47.92
N PRO A 64 81.09 -27.04 -48.59
CA PRO A 64 81.09 -26.93 -50.07
C PRO A 64 79.84 -26.22 -50.64
N PRO A 65 79.96 -25.47 -51.75
CA PRO A 65 78.98 -24.45 -52.13
C PRO A 65 77.74 -25.00 -52.87
N PRO A 66 76.53 -24.50 -52.55
CA PRO A 66 75.32 -24.72 -53.36
C PRO A 66 75.17 -23.69 -54.52
N PRO A 67 74.42 -24.02 -55.59
CA PRO A 67 74.29 -23.19 -56.79
C PRO A 67 73.48 -21.88 -56.57
N PRO A 68 73.62 -20.87 -57.46
CA PRO A 68 73.15 -19.51 -57.20
C PRO A 68 71.63 -19.36 -57.25
N VAL A 69 70.99 -19.26 -56.08
CA VAL A 69 69.59 -18.85 -55.95
C VAL A 69 69.47 -17.33 -55.92
N LYS A 70 68.64 -16.78 -56.82
CA LYS A 70 68.45 -15.33 -57.00
C LYS A 70 67.77 -14.73 -55.76
N LYS A 71 68.46 -13.82 -55.05
CA LYS A 71 67.95 -13.14 -53.86
C LYS A 71 66.80 -12.19 -54.24
N PRO A 72 65.62 -12.24 -53.60
CA PRO A 72 64.63 -11.18 -53.73
C PRO A 72 65.21 -9.89 -53.11
N THR A 73 64.94 -8.74 -53.75
CA THR A 73 65.46 -7.46 -53.29
C THR A 73 64.65 -6.93 -52.10
N LYS A 74 65.34 -6.36 -51.10
CA LYS A 74 64.76 -5.73 -49.89
C LYS A 74 63.64 -4.71 -50.17
N THR A 75 63.59 -4.17 -51.38
CA THR A 75 62.54 -3.27 -51.87
C THR A 75 61.16 -3.96 -51.92
N SER A 76 61.09 -5.24 -52.33
CA SER A 76 59.83 -5.96 -52.49
C SER A 76 59.15 -6.25 -51.15
N GLU A 77 59.93 -6.54 -50.11
CA GLU A 77 59.44 -6.73 -48.74
C GLU A 77 58.90 -5.42 -48.15
N LEU A 78 59.58 -4.30 -48.42
CA LEU A 78 59.13 -2.96 -48.01
C LEU A 78 57.81 -2.57 -48.70
N GLU A 79 57.68 -2.84 -49.99
CA GLU A 79 56.44 -2.60 -50.75
C GLU A 79 55.27 -3.45 -50.23
N ALA A 80 55.52 -4.72 -49.91
CA ALA A 80 54.52 -5.60 -49.29
C ALA A 80 54.09 -5.09 -47.91
N LEU A 81 55.03 -4.61 -47.09
CA LEU A 81 54.75 -4.03 -45.78
C LEU A 81 53.94 -2.72 -45.89
N VAL A 82 54.32 -1.81 -46.79
CA VAL A 82 53.56 -0.56 -47.05
C VAL A 82 52.14 -0.88 -47.55
N LYS A 83 51.98 -1.88 -48.42
CA LYS A 83 50.66 -2.35 -48.89
C LYS A 83 49.82 -2.95 -47.75
N LYS A 84 50.44 -3.69 -46.83
CA LYS A 84 49.78 -4.23 -45.62
C LYS A 84 49.34 -3.10 -44.69
N LEU A 85 50.25 -2.19 -44.35
CA LEU A 85 49.97 -1.04 -43.47
C LEU A 85 48.86 -0.14 -44.04
N ARG A 86 48.88 0.17 -45.35
CA ARG A 86 47.78 0.94 -46.00
C ARG A 86 46.42 0.23 -45.90
N LYS A 87 46.39 -1.11 -45.94
CA LYS A 87 45.17 -1.89 -45.79
C LYS A 87 44.70 -1.95 -44.33
N GLU A 88 45.62 -1.90 -43.38
CA GLU A 88 45.33 -1.85 -41.95
C GLU A 88 44.85 -0.47 -41.51
N THR A 89 45.46 0.62 -42.00
CA THR A 89 44.99 2.00 -41.74
C THR A 89 43.61 2.26 -42.32
N GLU A 90 43.32 1.78 -43.53
CA GLU A 90 41.97 1.92 -44.13
C GLU A 90 40.92 1.15 -43.32
N LYS A 91 41.22 -0.08 -42.88
CA LYS A 91 40.35 -0.84 -41.97
C LYS A 91 40.14 -0.14 -40.63
N ALA A 92 41.19 0.40 -40.02
CA ALA A 92 41.12 1.12 -38.76
C ALA A 92 40.24 2.38 -38.91
N ARG A 93 40.40 3.13 -40.00
CA ARG A 93 39.58 4.31 -40.32
C ARG A 93 38.10 3.96 -40.52
N GLN A 94 37.80 2.85 -41.20
CA GLN A 94 36.43 2.37 -41.38
C GLN A 94 35.81 1.94 -40.04
N ALA A 95 36.55 1.21 -39.20
CA ALA A 95 36.10 0.82 -37.87
C ALA A 95 35.86 2.02 -36.95
N GLN A 96 36.73 3.03 -37.00
CA GLN A 96 36.57 4.29 -36.27
C GLN A 96 35.30 5.02 -36.72
N ALA A 97 35.10 5.21 -38.03
CA ALA A 97 33.91 5.88 -38.56
C ALA A 97 32.60 5.14 -38.26
N GLU A 98 32.64 3.82 -38.06
CA GLU A 98 31.48 3.05 -37.60
C GLU A 98 31.26 3.21 -36.09
N ALA A 99 32.32 3.22 -35.28
CA ALA A 99 32.25 3.47 -33.85
C ALA A 99 31.70 4.87 -33.53
N GLU A 100 32.16 5.91 -34.24
CA GLU A 100 31.67 7.29 -34.13
C GLU A 100 30.16 7.40 -34.45
N LYS A 101 29.68 6.70 -35.49
CA LYS A 101 28.25 6.64 -35.81
C LYS A 101 27.41 5.96 -34.73
N ARG A 102 27.93 4.89 -34.11
CA ARG A 102 27.24 4.23 -32.98
C ARG A 102 27.23 5.14 -31.75
N ALA A 103 28.33 5.81 -31.44
CA ALA A 103 28.42 6.76 -30.34
C ALA A 103 27.41 7.91 -30.48
N ALA A 104 27.32 8.51 -31.68
CA ALA A 104 26.32 9.55 -31.97
C ALA A 104 24.88 9.07 -31.78
N CYS A 105 24.57 7.84 -32.20
CA CYS A 105 23.24 7.23 -32.01
C CYS A 105 22.91 6.99 -30.52
N PHE A 106 23.89 6.55 -29.71
CA PHE A 106 23.73 6.43 -28.26
C PHE A 106 23.58 7.79 -27.57
N GLU A 107 24.33 8.81 -28.00
CA GLU A 107 24.23 10.17 -27.45
C GLU A 107 22.87 10.80 -27.77
N GLU A 108 22.34 10.60 -28.98
CA GLU A 108 21.00 11.05 -29.37
C GLU A 108 19.90 10.31 -28.59
N ALA A 109 20.03 8.98 -28.42
CA ALA A 109 19.11 8.19 -27.59
C ALA A 109 19.14 8.64 -26.11
N LEU A 110 20.32 8.96 -25.57
CA LEU A 110 20.47 9.53 -24.23
C LEU A 110 19.79 10.90 -24.13
N LYS A 111 20.02 11.82 -25.08
CA LYS A 111 19.34 13.12 -25.12
C LYS A 111 17.82 12.96 -25.19
N ILE A 112 17.29 12.05 -26.00
CA ILE A 112 15.84 11.76 -26.06
C ILE A 112 15.33 11.21 -24.72
N SER A 113 16.09 10.34 -24.05
CA SER A 113 15.72 9.82 -22.71
C SER A 113 15.73 10.92 -21.64
N GLN A 114 16.74 11.79 -21.66
CA GLN A 114 16.87 12.91 -20.74
C GLN A 114 15.79 13.96 -20.99
N MET A 115 15.44 14.30 -22.23
CA MET A 115 14.33 15.21 -22.53
C MET A 115 12.97 14.64 -22.10
N LYS A 116 12.78 13.32 -22.10
CA LYS A 116 11.58 12.67 -21.53
C LYS A 116 11.55 12.68 -19.99
N ALA A 117 12.71 12.68 -19.33
CA ALA A 117 12.81 12.79 -17.87
C ALA A 117 12.80 14.25 -17.37
N ALA A 118 13.36 15.17 -18.16
CA ALA A 118 13.58 16.58 -17.84
C ALA A 118 12.54 17.51 -18.48
N THR A 119 11.54 16.98 -19.19
CA THR A 119 10.32 17.75 -19.47
C THR A 119 9.55 17.90 -18.17
N PRO A 120 9.42 19.11 -17.58
CA PRO A 120 8.52 19.29 -16.45
C PRO A 120 7.10 19.12 -16.99
N SER A 121 6.54 17.92 -16.86
CA SER A 121 5.10 17.73 -16.95
C SER A 121 4.48 18.75 -15.99
N ARG A 122 3.63 19.66 -16.51
CA ARG A 122 3.00 20.78 -15.77
C ARG A 122 2.84 20.41 -14.30
N SER A 123 3.70 20.97 -13.44
CA SER A 123 4.07 20.41 -12.13
C SER A 123 2.88 19.77 -11.43
N ARG A 124 2.74 18.44 -11.59
CA ARG A 124 1.53 17.74 -11.14
C ARG A 124 1.51 17.88 -9.62
N PRO A 125 0.49 18.51 -9.00
CA PRO A 125 0.50 18.73 -7.56
C PRO A 125 0.61 17.40 -6.82
N THR A 126 1.77 17.12 -6.25
CA THR A 126 2.04 15.93 -5.47
C THR A 126 1.58 16.17 -4.05
N ILE A 127 0.37 15.73 -3.75
CA ILE A 127 -0.13 15.67 -2.38
C ILE A 127 0.61 14.53 -1.68
N ASP A 128 1.36 14.88 -0.64
CA ASP A 128 1.95 13.91 0.29
C ASP A 128 0.80 13.20 1.05
N PRO A 129 0.64 11.87 0.90
CA PRO A 129 -0.46 11.13 1.51
C PRO A 129 -0.45 11.22 3.04
N SER A 130 0.72 11.43 3.64
CA SER A 130 0.90 11.53 5.10
C SER A 130 0.10 12.71 5.70
N LYS A 131 -0.12 13.77 4.90
CA LYS A 131 -0.86 14.98 5.33
C LYS A 131 -2.37 14.79 5.37
N LEU A 132 -2.86 13.65 4.87
CA LEU A 132 -4.29 13.35 4.77
C LEU A 132 -4.73 12.25 5.75
N GLU A 133 -3.80 11.71 6.56
CA GLU A 133 -4.09 10.68 7.56
C GLU A 133 -5.16 11.14 8.56
N ASP A 134 -5.04 12.35 9.10
CA ASP A 134 -6.00 12.88 10.09
C ASP A 134 -7.42 13.02 9.52
N ASP A 135 -7.57 13.36 8.24
CA ASP A 135 -8.87 13.50 7.55
C ASP A 135 -9.52 12.15 7.19
N ILE A 136 -8.75 11.05 7.14
CA ILE A 136 -9.24 9.71 6.79
C ILE A 136 -9.29 8.73 7.96
N ASN A 137 -8.70 9.08 9.11
CA ASN A 137 -8.65 8.25 10.30
C ASN A 137 -9.82 8.55 11.25
N CYS A 138 -10.35 7.51 11.88
CA CYS A 138 -11.50 7.62 12.78
C CYS A 138 -11.05 8.13 14.16
N GLU A 139 -11.65 9.19 14.69
CA GLU A 139 -11.34 9.72 16.04
C GLU A 139 -11.50 8.69 17.18
N ILE A 140 -12.32 7.64 16.98
CA ILE A 140 -12.62 6.63 18.02
C ILE A 140 -11.57 5.51 18.06
N CYS A 141 -11.08 5.06 16.90
CA CYS A 141 -10.16 3.92 16.81
C CYS A 141 -8.78 4.27 16.22
N THR A 142 -8.57 5.52 15.82
CA THR A 142 -7.34 6.06 15.20
C THR A 142 -6.84 5.25 14.00
N LEU A 143 -7.77 4.66 13.23
CA LEU A 143 -7.49 3.87 12.02
C LEU A 143 -8.29 4.38 10.83
N LYS A 144 -7.78 4.10 9.62
CA LYS A 144 -8.39 4.49 8.33
C LYS A 144 -9.84 4.04 8.22
N MET A 145 -10.72 4.96 7.83
CA MET A 145 -12.17 4.76 7.75
C MET A 145 -12.59 4.01 6.49
N TRP A 146 -12.43 2.69 6.46
CA TRP A 146 -12.82 1.83 5.32
C TRP A 146 -14.33 1.82 5.00
N SER A 147 -15.17 2.22 5.97
CA SER A 147 -16.61 2.41 5.82
C SER A 147 -17.02 3.60 6.70
N PRO A 148 -16.83 4.85 6.19
CA PRO A 148 -17.05 6.08 6.94
C PRO A 148 -18.53 6.46 6.93
N TYR A 149 -19.10 6.74 8.10
CA TYR A 149 -20.48 7.16 8.29
C TYR A 149 -20.57 8.52 8.96
N LEU A 150 -21.35 9.40 8.34
CA LEU A 150 -21.70 10.74 8.78
C LEU A 150 -22.81 10.71 9.83
N LEU A 151 -22.71 11.56 10.85
CA LEU A 151 -23.84 11.96 11.69
C LEU A 151 -24.50 13.22 11.09
N PRO A 152 -25.72 13.14 10.51
CA PRO A 152 -26.28 14.25 9.74
C PRO A 152 -26.50 15.54 10.55
N GLU A 153 -26.72 15.42 11.86
CA GLU A 153 -27.00 16.55 12.75
C GLU A 153 -25.76 17.41 13.07
N CYS A 154 -24.54 16.87 12.92
CA CYS A 154 -23.32 17.57 13.37
C CYS A 154 -22.08 17.43 12.47
N GLY A 155 -22.16 16.71 11.34
CA GLY A 155 -21.06 16.62 10.37
C GLY A 155 -19.92 15.65 10.71
N HIS A 156 -19.82 15.16 11.95
CA HIS A 156 -18.74 14.27 12.37
C HIS A 156 -18.85 12.89 11.70
N THR A 157 -17.70 12.31 11.34
CA THR A 157 -17.60 11.08 10.54
C THR A 157 -16.74 10.04 11.24
N PHE A 158 -17.19 8.78 11.25
CA PHE A 158 -16.50 7.69 11.94
C PHE A 158 -16.66 6.36 11.21
N CYS A 159 -15.91 5.33 11.62
CA CYS A 159 -16.13 3.95 11.18
C CYS A 159 -17.54 3.42 11.54
N GLN A 160 -18.15 2.67 10.62
CA GLN A 160 -19.41 1.95 10.83
C GLN A 160 -19.45 1.14 12.14
N SER A 161 -18.38 0.40 12.43
CA SER A 161 -18.25 -0.39 13.66
C SER A 161 -18.25 0.49 14.90
N CYS A 162 -17.40 1.52 14.94
CA CYS A 162 -17.25 2.40 16.08
C CYS A 162 -18.56 3.12 16.46
N LEU A 163 -19.32 3.65 15.48
CA LEU A 163 -20.65 4.21 15.75
C LEU A 163 -21.65 3.17 16.23
N ARG A 164 -21.64 1.97 15.65
CA ARG A 164 -22.52 0.87 16.05
C ARG A 164 -22.23 0.42 17.48
N ASP A 165 -20.97 0.42 17.89
CA ASP A 165 -20.54 -0.04 19.21
C ASP A 165 -20.74 1.05 20.28
N TRP A 166 -20.61 2.33 19.90
CA TRP A 166 -21.05 3.49 20.69
C TRP A 166 -22.56 3.44 20.96
N PHE A 167 -23.40 3.34 19.92
CA PHE A 167 -24.86 3.26 20.09
C PHE A 167 -25.31 1.97 20.80
N ASN A 168 -24.60 0.85 20.60
CA ASN A 168 -24.81 -0.38 21.41
C ASN A 168 -24.67 -0.07 22.91
N THR A 169 -23.61 0.67 23.28
CA THR A 169 -23.31 1.00 24.68
C THR A 169 -24.42 1.88 25.28
N THR A 170 -24.87 2.91 24.55
CA THR A 170 -26.01 3.76 24.97
C THR A 170 -27.30 2.95 25.12
N LEU A 171 -27.64 2.09 24.15
CA LEU A 171 -28.84 1.25 24.17
C LEU A 171 -28.82 0.26 25.35
N GLU A 172 -27.69 -0.39 25.60
CA GLU A 172 -27.52 -1.33 26.70
C GLU A 172 -27.59 -0.63 28.06
N GLN A 173 -26.97 0.55 28.21
CA GLN A 173 -27.09 1.38 29.41
C GLN A 173 -28.55 1.78 29.67
N HIS A 174 -29.28 2.22 28.64
CA HIS A 174 -30.70 2.56 28.73
C HIS A 174 -31.54 1.36 29.18
N ARG A 175 -31.32 0.18 28.59
CA ARG A 175 -32.04 -1.05 28.97
C ARG A 175 -31.81 -1.47 30.43
N ARG A 176 -30.63 -1.21 30.98
CA ARG A 176 -30.33 -1.44 32.41
C ARG A 176 -31.03 -0.46 33.33
N GLN A 177 -31.17 0.80 32.91
CA GLN A 177 -31.87 1.85 33.64
C GLN A 177 -33.41 1.73 33.51
N HIS A 178 -33.89 1.13 32.42
CA HIS A 178 -35.29 0.97 32.09
C HIS A 178 -35.60 -0.51 31.76
N PRO A 179 -35.76 -1.40 32.77
CA PRO A 179 -36.00 -2.84 32.55
C PRO A 179 -37.25 -3.17 31.73
N HIS A 180 -38.23 -2.26 31.70
CA HIS A 180 -39.46 -2.38 30.91
C HIS A 180 -39.37 -1.75 29.52
N TYR A 181 -38.21 -1.23 29.10
CA TYR A 181 -38.03 -0.66 27.77
C TYR A 181 -37.83 -1.75 26.71
N HIS A 182 -38.69 -1.76 25.68
CA HIS A 182 -38.52 -2.58 24.49
C HIS A 182 -38.58 -1.69 23.22
N PRO A 183 -37.63 -1.81 22.26
CA PRO A 183 -37.52 -0.89 21.12
C PRO A 183 -38.76 -0.76 20.22
N ASN A 184 -39.64 -1.77 20.22
CA ASN A 184 -40.85 -1.81 19.40
C ASN A 184 -42.14 -1.96 20.25
N GLN A 185 -42.11 -1.62 21.55
CA GLN A 185 -43.33 -1.67 22.35
C GLN A 185 -44.29 -0.54 21.94
N PRO A 186 -45.58 -0.85 21.71
CA PRO A 186 -46.57 0.18 21.46
C PRO A 186 -46.68 1.11 22.67
N ILE A 187 -46.64 2.41 22.40
CA ILE A 187 -46.82 3.46 23.40
C ILE A 187 -48.23 3.31 23.99
N MET A 188 -48.31 2.90 25.24
CA MET A 188 -49.58 2.85 25.97
C MET A 188 -49.93 4.27 26.41
N LEU A 189 -50.79 4.95 25.64
CA LEU A 189 -51.35 6.24 26.07
C LEU A 189 -52.21 6.02 27.33
N PRO A 190 -51.92 6.74 28.44
CA PRO A 190 -52.83 6.85 29.58
C PRO A 190 -54.28 7.14 29.16
N ASP A 191 -55.25 6.59 29.89
CA ASP A 191 -56.66 6.58 29.44
C ASP A 191 -57.21 8.00 29.22
N PHE A 192 -56.87 8.96 30.09
CA PHE A 192 -57.27 10.38 29.93
C PHE A 192 -56.79 11.01 28.61
N LEU A 193 -55.74 10.49 28.00
CA LEU A 193 -55.18 10.95 26.73
C LEU A 193 -55.82 10.26 25.53
N ARG A 194 -56.16 8.98 25.69
CA ARG A 194 -56.98 8.23 24.74
C ARG A 194 -58.36 8.86 24.63
N GLU A 195 -58.93 9.26 25.76
CA GLU A 195 -60.24 9.91 25.85
C GLU A 195 -60.22 11.34 25.26
N MET A 196 -59.17 12.13 25.55
CA MET A 196 -59.00 13.45 24.94
C MET A 196 -59.01 13.42 23.41
N MET A 197 -58.43 12.38 22.79
CA MET A 197 -58.42 12.23 21.32
C MET A 197 -59.81 12.04 20.69
N PHE A 198 -60.84 11.64 21.46
CA PHE A 198 -62.21 11.54 20.98
C PHE A 198 -63.00 12.86 21.09
N TYR A 199 -62.47 13.88 21.77
CA TYR A 199 -63.11 15.18 21.97
C TYR A 199 -62.27 16.29 21.33
N PRO A 200 -62.64 16.82 20.14
CA PRO A 200 -61.76 17.68 19.32
C PRO A 200 -61.46 19.08 19.88
N GLN A 201 -61.90 19.39 21.10
CA GLN A 201 -61.75 20.70 21.75
C GLN A 201 -60.49 20.79 22.64
N ILE A 202 -59.39 20.12 22.26
CA ILE A 202 -58.13 20.20 22.99
C ILE A 202 -57.50 21.59 22.74
N ALA A 203 -57.40 22.40 23.79
CA ALA A 203 -56.65 23.66 23.70
C ALA A 203 -55.19 23.39 23.30
N PRO A 204 -54.59 24.14 22.35
CA PRO A 204 -53.22 23.86 21.84
C PRO A 204 -52.14 23.75 22.92
N GLN A 205 -52.32 24.47 24.04
CA GLN A 205 -51.45 24.38 25.21
C GLN A 205 -51.49 23.00 25.88
N GLN A 206 -52.69 22.42 26.06
CA GLN A 206 -52.86 21.08 26.62
C GLN A 206 -52.32 20.02 25.67
N LEU A 207 -52.53 20.16 24.36
CA LEU A 207 -51.91 19.30 23.35
C LEU A 207 -50.38 19.33 23.44
N SER A 208 -49.78 20.51 23.65
CA SER A 208 -48.32 20.64 23.77
C SER A 208 -47.75 20.00 25.04
N ALA A 209 -48.47 20.08 26.17
CA ALA A 209 -48.08 19.44 27.43
C ALA A 209 -48.22 17.91 27.33
N LEU A 210 -49.34 17.47 26.75
CA LEU A 210 -49.63 16.08 26.40
C LEU A 210 -48.53 15.45 25.56
N VAL A 211 -48.18 16.05 24.41
CA VAL A 211 -47.14 15.53 23.53
C VAL A 211 -45.81 15.38 24.27
N LYS A 212 -45.42 16.36 25.10
CA LYS A 212 -44.21 16.25 25.94
C LYS A 212 -44.27 15.07 26.92
N GLN A 213 -45.41 14.85 27.57
CA GLN A 213 -45.60 13.74 28.51
C GLN A 213 -45.57 12.38 27.80
N ILE A 214 -46.22 12.25 26.64
CA ILE A 214 -46.13 11.04 25.81
C ILE A 214 -44.69 10.83 25.35
N THR A 215 -44.02 11.83 24.78
CA THR A 215 -42.64 11.69 24.30
C THR A 215 -41.67 11.29 25.42
N ALA A 216 -41.85 11.83 26.63
CA ALA A 216 -41.06 11.43 27.81
C ALA A 216 -41.35 9.97 28.25
N ALA A 217 -42.62 9.55 28.27
CA ALA A 217 -43.01 8.17 28.58
C ALA A 217 -42.62 7.17 27.48
N SER A 218 -42.43 7.64 26.24
CA SER A 218 -42.04 6.87 25.06
C SER A 218 -40.53 6.89 24.79
N GLY A 219 -39.75 7.50 25.70
CA GLY A 219 -38.34 7.78 25.49
C GLY A 219 -37.51 6.54 25.20
N GLY A 220 -37.01 6.43 23.98
CA GLY A 220 -35.89 5.54 23.66
C GLY A 220 -34.55 6.15 24.12
N PRO A 221 -33.45 5.37 24.04
CA PRO A 221 -32.11 5.90 24.27
C PRO A 221 -31.82 7.09 23.36
N VAL A 222 -31.37 8.20 23.96
CA VAL A 222 -30.86 9.35 23.20
C VAL A 222 -29.42 9.04 22.78
N PHE A 223 -29.23 8.75 21.50
CA PHE A 223 -27.89 8.61 20.92
C PHE A 223 -27.24 9.97 20.71
N SER A 224 -25.92 10.05 20.87
CA SER A 224 -25.15 11.30 20.76
C SER A 224 -23.89 11.12 19.91
N CYS A 225 -23.37 12.21 19.36
CA CYS A 225 -22.06 12.21 18.72
C CYS A 225 -20.93 11.91 19.74
N PRO A 226 -19.97 11.01 19.45
CA PRO A 226 -18.81 10.77 20.31
C PRO A 226 -17.95 12.02 20.56
N THR A 227 -17.81 12.90 19.56
CA THR A 227 -16.96 14.11 19.62
C THR A 227 -17.70 15.29 20.27
N CYS A 228 -18.77 15.79 19.64
CA CYS A 228 -19.46 17.01 20.09
C CYS A 228 -20.68 16.76 21.00
N ARG A 229 -21.07 15.50 21.24
CA ARG A 229 -22.25 15.09 22.04
C ARG A 229 -23.62 15.57 21.52
N GLU A 230 -23.69 16.17 20.34
CA GLU A 230 -24.95 16.54 19.68
C GLU A 230 -25.88 15.30 19.56
N PRO A 231 -27.18 15.39 19.93
CA PRO A 231 -28.13 14.29 19.80
C PRO A 231 -28.34 13.86 18.35
N VAL A 232 -28.10 12.58 18.08
CA VAL A 232 -28.33 11.96 16.77
C VAL A 232 -29.77 11.51 16.69
N LYS A 233 -30.51 12.04 15.72
CA LYS A 233 -31.95 11.77 15.48
C LYS A 233 -32.14 10.95 14.21
N ASN A 234 -31.29 11.19 13.21
CA ASN A 234 -31.33 10.54 11.91
C ASN A 234 -30.31 9.40 11.82
N ARG A 235 -30.59 8.44 10.93
CA ARG A 235 -29.70 7.30 10.65
C ARG A 235 -28.36 7.80 10.07
N PRO A 236 -27.19 7.30 10.54
CA PRO A 236 -25.91 7.66 9.94
C PRO A 236 -25.81 7.29 8.45
N VAL A 237 -25.20 8.16 7.64
CA VAL A 237 -25.13 8.02 6.18
C VAL A 237 -23.70 7.69 5.74
N GLU A 238 -23.50 6.68 4.87
CA GLU A 238 -22.15 6.33 4.39
C GLU A 238 -21.61 7.40 3.42
N ILE A 239 -20.44 7.99 3.70
CA ILE A 239 -19.81 8.97 2.80
C ILE A 239 -18.91 8.27 1.79
N PHE A 240 -19.44 8.00 0.60
CA PHE A 240 -18.69 7.38 -0.50
C PHE A 240 -17.51 8.23 -1.00
N ALA A 241 -17.53 9.55 -0.83
CA ALA A 241 -16.41 10.44 -1.15
C ALA A 241 -15.18 10.16 -0.26
N ILE A 242 -15.34 10.24 1.07
CA ILE A 242 -14.28 9.89 2.04
C ILE A 242 -13.84 8.44 1.87
N LYS A 243 -14.79 7.51 1.65
CA LYS A 243 -14.46 6.10 1.36
C LYS A 243 -13.58 5.92 0.13
N SER A 244 -13.75 6.77 -0.89
CA SER A 244 -12.90 6.76 -2.09
C SER A 244 -11.54 7.39 -1.79
N LEU A 245 -11.50 8.48 -1.01
CA LEU A 245 -10.28 9.13 -0.55
C LEU A 245 -9.38 8.18 0.27
N VAL A 246 -9.96 7.51 1.29
CA VAL A 246 -9.31 6.48 2.12
C VAL A 246 -8.65 5.42 1.23
N ARG A 247 -9.36 4.92 0.21
CA ARG A 247 -8.84 3.92 -0.73
C ARG A 247 -7.72 4.47 -1.60
N THR A 248 -7.79 5.73 -2.03
CA THR A 248 -6.75 6.38 -2.83
C THR A 248 -5.47 6.59 -2.03
N VAL A 249 -5.58 7.06 -0.78
CA VAL A 249 -4.42 7.24 0.12
C VAL A 249 -3.80 5.88 0.48
N ALA A 250 -4.63 4.91 0.88
CA ALA A 250 -4.16 3.56 1.20
C ALA A 250 -3.44 2.91 0.01
N ALA A 251 -3.98 3.02 -1.21
CA ALA A 251 -3.32 2.51 -2.41
C ALA A 251 -1.98 3.20 -2.69
N ALA A 252 -1.87 4.51 -2.45
CA ALA A 252 -0.59 5.24 -2.58
C ALA A 252 0.46 4.81 -1.52
N GLN A 253 0.01 4.32 -0.36
CA GLN A 253 0.85 3.79 0.73
C GLN A 253 1.10 2.26 0.62
N GLY A 254 0.50 1.57 -0.35
CA GLY A 254 0.57 0.11 -0.48
C GLY A 254 -0.33 -0.68 0.48
N GLU A 255 -1.24 -0.01 1.20
CA GLU A 255 -2.23 -0.63 2.08
C GLU A 255 -3.45 -1.15 1.31
N SER A 256 -4.18 -2.11 1.91
CA SER A 256 -5.37 -2.70 1.31
C SER A 256 -6.53 -2.83 2.32
N SER A 257 -7.76 -2.76 1.82
CA SER A 257 -8.97 -2.82 2.66
C SER A 257 -9.05 -4.15 3.42
N PRO A 258 -9.36 -4.14 4.74
CA PRO A 258 -9.71 -5.33 5.48
C PRO A 258 -10.78 -6.14 4.76
N ARG A 259 -10.56 -7.46 4.67
CA ARG A 259 -11.51 -8.38 4.05
C ARG A 259 -12.72 -8.51 4.96
N LYS A 260 -13.92 -8.13 4.50
CA LYS A 260 -15.15 -8.48 5.22
C LYS A 260 -15.28 -10.01 5.24
N GLU A 261 -15.23 -10.60 6.43
CA GLU A 261 -15.56 -12.00 6.62
C GLU A 261 -17.03 -12.23 6.20
N PRO A 262 -17.34 -13.37 5.55
CA PRO A 262 -18.71 -13.69 5.18
C PRO A 262 -19.54 -13.86 6.47
N PRO A 263 -20.79 -13.36 6.52
CA PRO A 263 -21.62 -13.52 7.70
C PRO A 263 -21.89 -15.00 7.97
N GLU A 264 -21.44 -15.47 9.13
CA GLU A 264 -21.68 -16.83 9.59
C GLU A 264 -23.19 -17.13 9.65
N GLY A 265 -23.59 -18.34 9.23
CA GLY A 265 -24.96 -18.84 9.42
C GLY A 265 -25.97 -18.64 8.27
N ARG A 266 -25.62 -18.05 7.11
CA ARG A 266 -26.53 -18.09 5.94
C ARG A 266 -26.55 -19.47 5.27
N SER A 267 -27.35 -20.39 5.82
CA SER A 267 -27.78 -21.60 5.12
C SER A 267 -28.42 -21.23 3.78
N ARG A 268 -27.90 -21.81 2.68
CA ARG A 268 -28.37 -21.59 1.30
C ARG A 268 -29.69 -22.31 1.01
N ASN A 269 -30.74 -22.00 1.76
CA ASN A 269 -32.06 -22.55 1.48
C ASN A 269 -32.75 -21.73 0.37
N LYS A 270 -32.63 -22.20 -0.88
CA LYS A 270 -33.05 -21.48 -2.12
C LYS A 270 -34.55 -21.13 -2.17
N ASN A 271 -35.38 -21.74 -1.32
CA ASN A 271 -36.84 -21.61 -1.36
C ASN A 271 -37.39 -20.60 -0.34
N LYS A 272 -36.55 -19.90 0.43
CA LYS A 272 -37.02 -18.84 1.35
C LYS A 272 -36.98 -17.50 0.64
N ALA A 273 -38.12 -16.79 0.62
CA ALA A 273 -38.17 -15.39 0.17
C ALA A 273 -37.07 -14.58 0.89
N PRO A 274 -36.41 -13.63 0.20
CA PRO A 274 -35.32 -12.87 0.79
C PRO A 274 -35.83 -12.12 2.02
N ALA A 275 -35.39 -12.56 3.20
CA ALA A 275 -35.68 -11.85 4.44
C ALA A 275 -35.22 -10.39 4.27
N ARG A 276 -36.11 -9.44 4.60
CA ARG A 276 -35.82 -8.00 4.55
C ARG A 276 -34.51 -7.79 5.30
N GLN A 277 -33.46 -7.39 4.59
CA GLN A 277 -32.14 -7.26 5.19
C GLN A 277 -32.16 -6.01 6.05
N GLU A 278 -32.27 -6.20 7.37
CA GLU A 278 -32.21 -5.11 8.34
C GLU A 278 -30.92 -4.31 8.13
N GLY A 279 -31.08 -3.00 7.93
CA GLY A 279 -29.98 -2.07 7.82
C GLY A 279 -29.17 -2.01 9.12
N PRO A 280 -27.89 -1.62 9.06
CA PRO A 280 -27.01 -1.59 10.24
C PRO A 280 -27.51 -0.68 11.37
N TRP A 281 -28.44 0.22 11.05
CA TRP A 281 -29.01 1.23 11.95
C TRP A 281 -30.47 0.96 12.35
N ASP A 282 -31.13 -0.07 11.81
CA ASP A 282 -32.58 -0.30 11.97
C ASP A 282 -33.01 -0.54 13.43
N ARG A 283 -32.11 -1.08 14.25
CA ARG A 283 -32.32 -1.34 15.68
C ARG A 283 -32.10 -0.13 16.60
N PHE A 284 -31.64 0.98 16.06
CA PHE A 284 -31.38 2.22 16.81
C PHE A 284 -32.36 3.33 16.42
N PHE A 285 -32.64 3.46 15.12
CA PHE A 285 -33.52 4.50 14.60
C PHE A 285 -34.71 3.85 13.90
N PRO A 286 -35.94 4.29 14.18
CA PRO A 286 -37.12 3.81 13.46
C PRO A 286 -36.97 4.03 11.95
N PRO A 287 -37.70 3.26 11.12
CA PRO A 287 -37.83 3.60 9.70
C PRO A 287 -38.52 4.95 9.56
N THR A 288 -37.87 5.87 8.86
CA THR A 288 -38.42 7.14 8.36
C THR A 288 -39.31 6.90 7.15
#